data_AF-D9XXT4-F1
#
_entry.id   AF-D9XXT4-F1
#
_cell.length_a   1.000
_cell.length_b   1.000
_cell.length_c   1.000
_cell.angle_alpha   90.00
_cell.angle_beta   90.00
_cell.angle_gamma   90.00
#
_symmetry.space_group_name_H-M   'P 1'
#
loop_
_entity.id
_entity.type
_entity.pdbx_description
1 polymer ?
#
loop_
_entity_poly.entity_id
_entity_poly.type
_entity_poly.pdbx_seq_one_letter_code
_entity_poly.pdbx_strand_id
1 'polypeptide(L)' 'MTVNAVAPGFIETRMTAAVPLFIREAGRRMNSLAQGGLPADVAETTAWLAHPASGAVNGQVVRVCGQSLLGA' A
#
# COMPACT_ATOMS: atom_id res chain seq x y z
N MET A 1 7.44 11.97 -19.62
CA MET A 1 7.49 11.99 -18.14
C MET A 1 6.09 11.67 -17.65
N THR A 2 5.94 10.66 -16.79
CA THR A 2 4.67 10.30 -16.12
C THR A 2 4.77 10.63 -14.63
N VAL A 3 3.62 10.83 -13.99
CA VAL A 3 3.51 11.03 -12.54
C VAL A 3 2.36 10.17 -12.04
N ASN A 4 2.64 9.37 -11.03
CA ASN A 4 1.69 8.46 -10.39
C ASN A 4 1.96 8.46 -8.88
N ALA A 5 1.00 7.97 -8.09
CA ALA A 5 1.10 7.86 -6.64
C ALA A 5 0.78 6.45 -6.17
N VAL A 6 1.46 6.03 -5.10
CA VAL A 6 1.13 4.83 -4.34
C VAL A 6 0.53 5.27 -3.00
N ALA A 7 -0.60 4.71 -2.62
CA ALA A 7 -1.28 4.96 -1.35
C ALA A 7 -1.29 3.68 -0.51
N PRO A 8 -0.28 3.46 0.35
CA PRO A 8 -0.21 2.26 1.19
C PRO A 8 -1.35 2.21 2.22
N GLY A 9 -1.85 1.00 2.49
CA GLY A 9 -2.68 0.71 3.65
C GLY A 9 -1.83 0.47 4.90
N PHE A 10 -2.22 -0.53 5.70
CA PHE A 10 -1.42 -0.94 6.85
C PHE A 10 -0.21 -1.79 6.41
N ILE A 11 1.00 -1.27 6.60
CA ILE A 11 2.27 -1.94 6.23
C ILE A 11 3.09 -2.23 7.49
N GLU A 12 3.65 -3.43 7.57
CA GLU A 12 4.53 -3.86 8.65
C GLU A 12 5.90 -3.18 8.55
N THR A 13 6.19 -2.30 9.51
CA THR A 13 7.43 -1.53 9.58
C THR A 13 7.84 -1.34 11.04
N ARG A 14 9.08 -0.85 11.25
CA ARG A 14 9.53 -0.44 12.59
C ARG A 14 8.64 0.66 13.20
N MET A 15 8.07 1.53 12.36
CA MET A 15 7.17 2.60 12.80
C MET A 15 5.80 2.05 13.23
N THR A 16 5.19 1.15 12.43
CA THR A 16 3.88 0.58 12.76
C THR A 16 3.94 -0.41 13.92
N ALA A 17 5.12 -0.96 14.23
CA ALA A 17 5.34 -1.72 15.46
C ALA A 17 5.13 -0.88 16.74
N ALA A 18 5.34 0.44 16.69
CA ALA A 18 5.11 1.34 17.81
C ALA A 18 3.64 1.75 17.99
N VAL A 19 2.74 1.38 17.07
CA VAL A 19 1.31 1.67 17.16
C VAL A 19 0.68 0.80 18.26
N PRO A 20 -0.23 1.35 19.11
CA PRO A 20 -0.92 0.59 20.13
C PRO A 20 -1.60 -0.67 19.58
N LEU A 21 -1.49 -1.79 20.32
CA LEU A 21 -1.85 -3.13 19.86
C LEU A 21 -3.23 -3.21 19.21
N PHE A 22 -4.26 -2.61 19.82
CA PHE A 22 -5.62 -2.70 19.32
C PHE A 22 -5.79 -2.02 17.95
N ILE A 23 -5.24 -0.80 17.80
CA ILE A 23 -5.28 -0.04 16.54
C ILE A 23 -4.44 -0.75 15.47
N ARG A 24 -3.29 -1.29 15.87
CA ARG A 24 -2.40 -2.05 15.01
C ARG A 24 -3.10 -3.30 14.44
N GLU A 25 -3.76 -4.08 15.29
CA GLU A 25 -4.44 -5.31 14.89
C GLU A 25 -5.68 -5.03 14.04
N ALA A 26 -6.44 -3.97 14.34
CA ALA A 26 -7.53 -3.52 13.50
C ALA A 26 -7.03 -3.15 12.09
N GLY A 27 -5.98 -2.33 11.99
CA GLY A 27 -5.37 -1.98 10.70
C GLY A 27 -4.87 -3.20 9.91
N ARG A 28 -4.30 -4.19 10.61
CA ARG A 28 -3.83 -5.45 10.03
C ARG A 28 -4.95 -6.31 9.45
N ARG A 29 -6.14 -6.32 10.06
CA ARG A 29 -7.24 -7.25 9.70
C ARG A 29 -8.36 -6.62 8.89
N MET A 30 -8.49 -5.30 8.86
CA MET A 30 -9.57 -4.59 8.13
C MET A 30 -9.30 -4.51 6.62
N ASN A 31 -9.00 -5.64 5.99
CA ASN A 31 -8.78 -5.77 4.56
C ASN A 31 -9.09 -7.21 4.11
N SER A 32 -9.32 -7.43 2.82
CA SER A 32 -9.71 -8.73 2.28
C SER A 32 -8.63 -9.82 2.43
N LEU A 33 -7.36 -9.44 2.55
CA LEU A 33 -6.25 -10.38 2.75
C LEU A 33 -6.02 -10.74 4.23
N ALA A 34 -6.78 -10.12 5.15
CA ALA A 34 -6.71 -10.30 6.60
C ALA A 34 -5.29 -10.22 7.21
N GLN A 35 -4.39 -9.47 6.56
CA GLN A 35 -2.99 -9.32 6.95
C GLN A 35 -2.47 -7.91 6.65
N GLY A 36 -1.39 -7.53 7.34
CA GLY A 36 -0.62 -6.33 7.01
C GLY A 36 0.27 -6.57 5.80
N GLY A 37 0.44 -5.56 4.95
CA GLY A 37 1.37 -5.64 3.83
C GLY A 37 2.83 -5.52 4.29
N LEU A 38 3.76 -5.78 3.38
CA LEU A 38 5.20 -5.62 3.57
C LEU A 38 5.71 -4.40 2.77
N PRO A 39 6.86 -3.82 3.16
CA PRO A 39 7.48 -2.75 2.36
C PRO A 39 7.77 -3.16 0.90
N ALA A 40 8.03 -4.45 0.67
CA ALA A 40 8.22 -5.01 -0.67
C ALA A 40 6.97 -4.83 -1.56
N ASP A 41 5.76 -4.98 -1.03
CA ASP A 41 4.52 -4.83 -1.80
C ASP A 41 4.34 -3.41 -2.34
N VAL A 42 4.74 -2.42 -1.54
CA VAL A 42 4.77 -1.01 -1.95
C VAL A 42 5.85 -0.79 -3.00
N ALA A 43 7.05 -1.35 -2.78
CA ALA A 43 8.18 -1.23 -3.70
C ALA A 43 7.88 -1.83 -5.09
N GLU A 44 7.27 -3.01 -5.15
CA GLU A 44 6.86 -3.66 -6.41
C GLU A 44 5.86 -2.80 -7.20
N THR A 45 4.89 -2.19 -6.51
CA THR A 45 3.92 -1.30 -7.16
C THR A 45 4.61 -0.03 -7.68
N THR A 46 5.53 0.56 -6.90
CA THR A 46 6.34 1.69 -7.36
C THR A 46 7.23 1.31 -8.55
N ALA A 47 7.84 0.12 -8.53
CA ALA A 47 8.69 -0.38 -9.60
C ALA A 47 7.89 -0.58 -10.89
N TRP A 48 6.68 -1.15 -10.80
CA TRP A 48 5.77 -1.26 -11.94
C TRP A 48 5.41 0.11 -12.53
N LEU A 49 5.08 1.11 -11.70
CA LEU A 49 4.78 2.47 -12.17
C LEU A 49 6.00 3.15 -12.82
N ALA A 50 7.21 2.81 -12.38
CA ALA A 50 8.46 3.32 -12.95
C ALA A 50 8.99 2.52 -14.15
N HIS A 51 8.40 1.35 -14.43
CA HIS A 51 8.88 0.45 -15.48
C HIS A 51 8.83 1.12 -16.87
N PRO A 52 9.83 0.95 -17.75
CA PRO A 52 9.87 1.62 -19.06
C PRO A 52 8.65 1.34 -19.95
N ALA A 53 8.07 0.15 -19.84
CA ALA A 53 6.85 -0.21 -20.57
C ALA A 53 5.57 0.49 -20.04
N SER A 54 5.63 1.11 -18.85
CA SER A 54 4.49 1.81 -18.23
C SER A 54 4.34 3.26 -18.71
N GLY A 55 4.96 3.63 -19.84
CA GLY A 55 4.96 5.01 -20.36
C GLY A 55 3.58 5.59 -20.68
N ALA A 56 2.55 4.74 -20.83
CA ALA A 56 1.16 5.14 -21.02
C ALA A 56 0.34 5.21 -19.71
N VAL A 57 0.92 4.85 -18.56
CA VAL A 57 0.27 4.89 -17.24
C VAL A 57 0.62 6.21 -16.56
N ASN A 58 -0.34 7.13 -16.51
CA ASN A 58 -0.14 8.48 -15.97
C ASN A 58 -1.35 8.95 -15.15
N GLY A 59 -1.10 9.74 -14.11
CA GLY A 59 -2.14 10.31 -13.24
C GLY A 59 -2.83 9.30 -12.34
N GLN A 60 -2.25 8.10 -12.16
CA GLN A 60 -2.87 7.04 -11.35
C GLN A 60 -2.53 7.18 -9.87
N VAL A 61 -3.51 6.88 -9.01
CA VAL A 61 -3.31 6.67 -7.57
C VAL A 61 -3.67 5.22 -7.27
N VAL A 62 -2.66 4.42 -6.94
CA VAL A 62 -2.85 2.98 -6.71
C VAL A 62 -2.72 2.66 -5.24
N ARG A 63 -3.80 2.12 -4.67
CA ARG A 63 -3.81 1.70 -3.27
C ARG A 63 -3.12 0.34 -3.12
N VAL A 64 -2.11 0.28 -2.26
CA VAL A 64 -1.43 -0.96 -1.87
C VAL A 64 -1.89 -1.32 -0.46
N CYS A 65 -3.08 -1.89 -0.37
CA CYS A 65 -3.80 -1.99 0.91
C CYS A 65 -4.49 -3.33 1.17
N GLY A 66 -4.24 -4.36 0.36
CA GLY A 66 -4.93 -5.65 0.48
C GLY A 66 -6.46 -5.54 0.38
N GLN A 67 -6.97 -4.53 -0.34
CA GLN A 67 -8.38 -4.12 -0.38
C GLN A 67 -8.94 -3.76 1.01
N SER A 68 -8.27 -2.82 1.69
CA SER A 68 -8.72 -2.27 2.97
C SER A 68 -10.15 -1.69 2.90
N LEU A 69 -10.94 -1.95 3.94
CA LEU A 69 -12.33 -1.49 4.09
C LEU A 69 -12.46 0.04 4.22
N LEU A 70 -11.40 0.72 4.66
CA LEU A 70 -11.35 2.17 4.75
C LEU A 70 -11.24 2.79 3.34
N GLY A 71 -12.16 3.69 2.98
CA GLY A 71 -12.19 4.40 1.70
C GLY A 71 -13.25 5.51 1.67
N ALA A 72 -13.25 6.30 0.58
CA ALA A 72 -14.27 7.29 0.24
C ALA A 72 -15.01 6.85 -1.01
#